data_AF-A0A419T9W3-F1
#
_entry.id   AF-A0A419T9W3-F1
#
_cell.length_a   1.000
_cell.length_b   1.000
_cell.length_c   1.000
_cell.angle_alpha   90.00
_cell.angle_beta   90.00
_cell.angle_gamma   90.00
#
_symmetry.space_group_name_H-M   'P 1'
#
loop_
_entity.id
_entity.type
_entity.pdbx_description
1 polymer ?
#
loop_
_entity_poly.entity_id
_entity_poly.type
_entity_poly.pdbx_seq_one_letter_code
_entity_poly.pdbx_strand_id
1 'polypeptide(L)'
;MFKRSTILFIVLLIIFLPLLLLLTNVEIASFDLDYFSKKYDEYNIVEETGMDKETLMGVTKQLLKYLKGDREDIILYANVNGKREQVFERRELLHLKDVKNLYQKGYFIRRISLFISILSILYLTLFTREKLPKALIFTSIIPLGFMLVLAILLSIDFYRYFTYFHEIFFSNDLWLLNPKTDILIQMYPLQFFNSIAYRIITYFVIELVIIFIIGFVLLKIQNRELIKS
;
A
#
# COMPACT_ATOMS: atom_id res chain seq x y z
N MET A 1 -17.15 12.03 -33.24
CA MET A 1 -17.18 10.59 -32.86
C MET A 1 -15.78 10.22 -32.36
N PHE A 2 -15.62 9.79 -31.11
CA PHE A 2 -14.28 9.46 -30.58
C PHE A 2 -13.70 8.25 -31.33
N LYS A 3 -12.40 8.26 -31.62
CA LYS A 3 -11.72 7.03 -32.02
C LYS A 3 -11.84 6.05 -30.85
N ARG A 4 -12.27 4.81 -31.11
CA ARG A 4 -12.44 3.77 -30.08
C ARG A 4 -11.18 3.59 -29.21
N SER A 5 -10.00 3.80 -29.82
CA SER A 5 -8.70 3.79 -29.15
C SER A 5 -8.56 4.87 -28.06
N THR A 6 -9.05 6.09 -28.26
CA THR A 6 -8.96 7.16 -27.25
C THR A 6 -9.72 6.79 -25.98
N ILE A 7 -10.94 6.25 -26.12
CA ILE A 7 -11.75 5.83 -24.98
C ILE A 7 -11.02 4.73 -24.20
N LEU A 8 -10.43 3.76 -24.91
CA LEU A 8 -9.64 2.69 -24.30
C LEU A 8 -8.51 3.25 -23.44
N PHE A 9 -7.68 4.15 -23.96
CA PHE A 9 -6.54 4.71 -23.20
C PHE A 9 -6.98 5.60 -22.03
N ILE A 10 -8.13 6.27 -22.11
CA ILE A 10 -8.73 6.98 -20.97
C ILE A 10 -9.11 5.99 -19.87
N VAL A 11 -9.83 4.91 -20.22
CA VAL A 11 -10.25 3.89 -19.24
C VAL A 11 -9.04 3.21 -18.61
N LEU A 12 -8.03 2.86 -19.41
CA LEU A 12 -6.77 2.31 -18.90
C LEU A 12 -6.09 3.27 -17.92
N LEU A 13 -6.04 4.57 -18.23
CA LEU A 13 -5.44 5.55 -17.32
C LEU A 13 -6.23 5.68 -16.01
N ILE A 14 -7.56 5.68 -16.07
CA ILE A 14 -8.45 5.77 -14.91
C ILE A 14 -8.25 4.58 -13.95
N ILE A 15 -7.95 3.40 -14.48
CA ILE A 15 -7.77 2.18 -13.67
C ILE A 15 -6.33 2.05 -13.18
N PHE A 16 -5.35 2.16 -14.08
CA PHE A 16 -3.99 1.75 -13.80
C PHE A 16 -3.15 2.82 -13.10
N LEU A 17 -3.43 4.12 -13.29
CA LEU A 17 -2.69 5.16 -12.57
C LEU A 17 -3.00 5.14 -11.07
N PRO A 18 -4.27 5.08 -10.61
CA PRO A 18 -4.57 4.98 -9.20
C PRO A 18 -4.05 3.68 -8.59
N LEU A 19 -4.12 2.56 -9.31
CA LEU A 19 -3.58 1.28 -8.86
C LEU A 19 -2.06 1.33 -8.67
N LEU A 20 -1.33 1.95 -9.61
CA LEU A 20 0.11 2.20 -9.51
C LEU A 20 0.44 3.01 -8.24
N LEU A 21 -0.25 4.12 -8.02
CA LEU A 21 -0.02 5.01 -6.88
C LEU A 21 -0.33 4.31 -5.55
N LEU A 22 -1.47 3.63 -5.45
CA LEU A 22 -1.86 2.88 -4.27
C LEU A 22 -0.80 1.82 -3.90
N LEU A 23 -0.36 1.00 -4.86
CA LEU A 23 0.66 -0.02 -4.62
C LEU A 23 2.04 0.59 -4.29
N THR A 24 2.32 1.80 -4.79
CA THR A 24 3.52 2.55 -4.41
C THR A 24 3.44 3.03 -2.96
N ASN A 25 2.30 3.56 -2.54
CA ASN A 25 2.07 3.99 -1.16
C ASN A 25 2.10 2.84 -0.16
N VAL A 26 1.59 1.66 -0.55
CA VAL A 26 1.72 0.44 0.26
C VAL A 26 3.20 0.12 0.50
N GLU A 27 4.06 0.16 -0.53
CA GLU A 27 5.49 -0.07 -0.33
C GLU A 27 6.11 1.03 0.55
N ILE A 28 5.88 2.31 0.25
CA ILE A 28 6.47 3.41 1.00
C ILE A 28 6.08 3.35 2.49
N ALA A 29 4.81 3.05 2.80
CA ALA A 29 4.34 2.97 4.17
C ALA A 29 4.87 1.74 4.92
N SER A 30 4.91 0.57 4.27
CA SER A 30 5.29 -0.70 4.89
C SER A 30 6.80 -0.93 5.02
N PHE A 31 7.64 -0.14 4.33
CA PHE A 31 9.10 -0.33 4.31
C PHE A 31 9.90 0.82 4.93
N ASP A 32 9.25 1.61 5.78
CA ASP A 32 9.87 2.72 6.51
C ASP A 32 10.29 2.31 7.93
N LEU A 33 11.57 1.99 8.09
CA LEU A 33 12.13 1.57 9.39
C LEU A 33 12.04 2.67 10.46
N ASP A 34 12.14 3.95 10.09
CA ASP A 34 12.06 5.04 11.05
C ASP A 34 10.63 5.16 11.60
N TYR A 35 9.63 4.93 10.76
CA TYR A 35 8.24 4.87 11.20
C TYR A 35 7.98 3.68 12.12
N PHE A 36 8.53 2.50 11.80
CA PHE A 36 8.40 1.32 12.66
C PHE A 36 9.03 1.58 14.03
N SER A 37 10.24 2.16 14.07
CA SER A 37 10.92 2.55 15.31
C SER A 37 10.06 3.46 16.19
N LYS A 38 9.41 4.47 15.60
CA LYS A 38 8.48 5.37 16.32
C LYS A 38 7.24 4.63 16.83
N LYS A 39 6.66 3.73 16.02
CA LYS A 39 5.48 2.96 16.42
C LYS A 39 5.79 1.92 17.48
N TYR A 40 7.01 1.42 17.54
CA TYR A 40 7.44 0.53 18.62
C TYR A 40 7.47 1.25 19.97
N ASP A 41 7.90 2.51 19.99
CA ASP A 41 7.82 3.35 21.19
C ASP A 41 6.37 3.70 21.53
N GLU A 42 5.57 4.10 20.54
CA GLU A 42 4.16 4.50 20.75
C GLU A 42 3.29 3.37 21.31
N TYR A 43 3.59 2.13 20.94
CA TYR A 43 2.79 0.95 21.29
C TYR A 43 3.45 0.03 22.31
N ASN A 44 4.53 0.46 22.98
CA ASN A 44 5.19 -0.31 24.04
C ASN A 44 5.54 -1.75 23.61
N ILE A 45 6.05 -1.89 22.38
CA ILE A 45 6.32 -3.20 21.77
C ILE A 45 7.48 -3.91 22.45
N VAL A 46 8.39 -3.16 23.06
CA VAL A 46 9.51 -3.71 23.85
C VAL A 46 8.96 -4.49 25.05
N GLU A 47 7.99 -3.93 25.79
CA GLU A 47 7.37 -4.63 26.92
C GLU A 47 6.55 -5.85 26.47
N GLU A 48 5.80 -5.73 25.37
CA GLU A 48 4.91 -6.81 24.91
C GLU A 48 5.70 -8.04 24.41
N THR A 49 6.82 -7.81 23.74
CA THR A 49 7.63 -8.88 23.14
C THR A 49 8.77 -9.36 24.01
N GLY A 50 9.18 -8.57 25.01
CA GLY A 50 10.36 -8.85 25.82
C GLY A 50 11.69 -8.78 25.05
N MET A 51 11.69 -8.11 23.88
CA MET A 51 12.86 -7.85 23.05
C MET A 51 13.24 -6.37 23.15
N ASP A 52 14.53 -6.07 23.32
CA ASP A 52 15.00 -4.70 23.25
C ASP A 52 14.78 -4.09 21.85
N LYS A 53 14.78 -2.75 21.78
CA LYS A 53 14.46 -2.02 20.56
C LYS A 53 15.45 -2.29 19.41
N GLU A 54 16.73 -2.48 19.71
CA GLU A 54 17.73 -2.78 18.67
C GLU A 54 17.45 -4.15 18.06
N THR A 55 17.16 -5.14 18.91
CA THR A 55 16.75 -6.48 18.51
C THR A 55 15.48 -6.45 17.66
N LEU A 56 14.43 -5.75 18.09
CA LEU A 56 13.19 -5.58 17.33
C LEU A 56 13.44 -5.00 15.93
N MET A 57 14.19 -3.89 15.86
CA MET A 57 14.53 -3.25 14.59
C MET A 57 15.38 -4.16 13.68
N GLY A 58 16.26 -4.97 14.27
CA GLY A 58 17.04 -5.99 13.57
C GLY A 58 16.15 -7.07 12.94
N VAL A 59 15.22 -7.62 13.71
CA VAL A 59 14.22 -8.61 13.24
C VAL A 59 13.38 -8.02 12.11
N THR A 60 12.82 -6.82 12.32
CA THR A 60 12.01 -6.09 11.34
C THR A 60 12.76 -5.86 10.04
N LYS A 61 14.03 -5.43 10.11
CA LYS A 61 14.85 -5.24 8.92
C LYS A 61 15.02 -6.53 8.12
N GLN A 62 15.20 -7.68 8.77
CA GLN A 62 15.29 -8.96 8.07
C GLN A 62 13.94 -9.40 7.51
N LEU A 63 12.84 -9.18 8.25
CA LEU A 63 11.49 -9.44 7.78
C LEU A 63 11.18 -8.65 6.51
N LEU A 64 11.48 -7.35 6.49
CA LEU A 64 11.29 -6.51 5.32
C LEU A 64 12.14 -6.98 4.12
N LYS A 65 13.40 -7.38 4.33
CA LYS A 65 14.21 -7.99 3.26
C LYS A 65 13.56 -9.26 2.71
N TYR A 66 13.04 -10.13 3.57
CA TYR A 66 12.32 -11.33 3.15
C TYR A 66 11.09 -11.02 2.31
N LEU A 67 10.26 -10.05 2.74
CA LEU A 67 9.08 -9.61 2.00
C LEU A 67 9.43 -8.98 0.65
N LYS A 68 10.55 -8.25 0.56
CA LYS A 68 11.10 -7.72 -0.71
C LYS A 68 11.58 -8.81 -1.67
N GLY A 69 11.94 -9.98 -1.16
CA GLY A 69 12.54 -11.06 -1.93
C GLY A 69 14.06 -11.08 -1.88
N ASP A 70 14.68 -10.21 -1.06
CA ASP A 70 16.13 -10.14 -0.86
C ASP A 70 16.66 -11.23 0.11
N ARG A 71 15.76 -12.12 0.56
CA ARG A 71 16.05 -13.27 1.41
C ARG A 71 15.08 -14.41 1.12
N GLU A 72 15.58 -15.65 1.15
CA GLU A 72 14.79 -16.84 0.84
C GLU A 72 13.86 -17.27 1.96
N ASP A 73 14.33 -17.28 3.21
CA ASP A 73 13.60 -17.68 4.43
C ASP A 73 13.49 -16.55 5.47
N ILE A 74 12.76 -16.78 6.56
CA ILE A 74 12.67 -15.85 7.69
C ILE A 74 12.82 -16.57 9.04
N ILE A 75 13.73 -17.54 9.10
CA ILE A 75 14.09 -18.23 10.34
C ILE A 75 15.11 -17.35 11.08
N LEU A 76 14.66 -16.70 12.15
CA LEU A 76 15.45 -15.78 12.95
C LEU A 76 15.55 -16.27 14.39
N TYR A 77 16.70 -16.03 15.02
CA TYR A 77 16.91 -16.23 16.44
C TYR A 77 17.28 -14.91 17.09
N ALA A 78 16.61 -14.57 18.18
CA ALA A 78 16.84 -13.33 18.94
C ALA A 78 16.78 -13.60 20.44
N ASN A 79 17.17 -12.60 21.22
CA ASN A 79 17.01 -12.64 22.68
C ASN A 79 15.60 -12.18 23.03
N VAL A 80 14.75 -13.12 23.46
CA VAL A 80 13.38 -12.90 23.92
C VAL A 80 13.35 -13.19 25.42
N ASN A 81 13.01 -12.19 26.25
CA ASN A 81 12.97 -12.34 27.71
C ASN A 81 14.26 -12.92 28.33
N GLY A 82 15.43 -12.54 27.79
CA GLY A 82 16.73 -12.99 28.29
C GLY A 82 17.19 -14.36 27.75
N LYS A 83 16.40 -15.01 26.88
CA LYS A 83 16.73 -16.31 26.28
C LYS A 83 16.84 -16.22 24.76
N ARG A 84 17.80 -16.96 24.20
CA ARG A 84 17.94 -17.06 22.74
C ARG A 84 16.90 -18.05 22.19
N GLU A 85 15.89 -17.53 21.51
CA GLU A 85 14.76 -18.30 21.00
C GLU A 85 14.53 -17.99 19.51
N GLN A 86 13.81 -18.88 18.83
CA GLN A 86 13.36 -18.63 17.47
C GLN A 86 12.22 -17.61 17.51
N VAL A 87 12.32 -16.56 16.69
CA VAL A 87 11.41 -15.40 16.77
C VAL A 87 10.01 -15.71 16.26
N PHE A 88 9.89 -16.46 15.16
CA PHE A 88 8.58 -16.78 14.57
C PHE A 88 8.35 -18.28 14.60
N GLU A 89 7.21 -18.69 15.12
CA GLU A 89 6.75 -20.08 15.12
C GLU A 89 6.29 -20.54 13.74
N ARG A 90 6.02 -21.84 13.60
CA ARG A 90 5.64 -22.46 12.32
C ARG A 90 4.42 -21.79 11.66
N ARG A 91 3.38 -21.45 12.43
CA ARG A 91 2.17 -20.82 11.90
C ARG A 91 2.48 -19.43 11.32
N GLU A 92 3.24 -18.63 12.07
CA GLU A 92 3.67 -17.29 11.68
C GLU A 92 4.56 -17.34 10.43
N LEU A 93 5.50 -18.28 10.36
CA LEU A 93 6.34 -18.48 9.17
C LEU A 93 5.54 -18.81 7.91
N LEU A 94 4.51 -19.65 8.03
CA LEU A 94 3.64 -19.98 6.90
C LEU A 94 2.78 -18.76 6.50
N HIS A 95 2.26 -18.01 7.47
CA HIS A 95 1.55 -16.76 7.19
C HIS A 95 2.46 -15.73 6.49
N LEU A 96 3.69 -15.54 6.99
CA LEU A 96 4.68 -14.65 6.38
C LEU A 96 5.04 -15.05 4.95
N LYS A 97 5.03 -16.35 4.63
CA LYS A 97 5.20 -16.84 3.25
C LYS A 97 4.03 -16.40 2.37
N ASP A 98 2.80 -16.48 2.86
CA ASP A 98 1.63 -15.96 2.13
C ASP A 98 1.71 -14.44 1.94
N VAL A 99 2.13 -13.70 2.96
CA VAL A 99 2.35 -12.25 2.90
C VAL A 99 3.46 -11.88 1.91
N LYS A 100 4.58 -12.62 1.89
CA LYS A 100 5.64 -12.45 0.88
C LYS A 100 5.08 -12.63 -0.53
N ASN A 101 4.33 -13.70 -0.76
CA ASN A 101 3.70 -13.93 -2.07
C ASN A 101 2.73 -12.80 -2.46
N LEU A 102 1.98 -12.25 -1.50
CA LEU A 102 1.11 -11.11 -1.73
C LEU A 102 1.91 -9.86 -2.14
N TYR A 103 3.00 -9.53 -1.46
CA TYR A 103 3.91 -8.44 -1.85
C TYR A 103 4.50 -8.65 -3.25
N GLN A 104 4.96 -9.87 -3.57
CA GLN A 104 5.53 -10.18 -4.89
C GLN A 104 4.51 -10.02 -6.02
N LYS A 105 3.26 -10.46 -5.81
CA LYS A 105 2.15 -10.21 -6.74
C LYS A 105 1.86 -8.71 -6.87
N GLY A 106 1.86 -7.97 -5.76
CA GLY A 106 1.72 -6.51 -5.73
C GLY A 106 2.79 -5.81 -6.57
N TYR A 107 4.07 -6.18 -6.43
CA TYR A 107 5.16 -5.63 -7.24
C TYR A 107 4.98 -5.91 -8.74
N PHE A 108 4.53 -7.12 -9.09
CA PHE A 108 4.24 -7.46 -10.48
C PHE A 108 3.11 -6.61 -11.07
N ILE A 109 1.98 -6.52 -10.36
CA ILE A 109 0.82 -5.69 -10.78
C ILE A 109 1.23 -4.22 -10.89
N ARG A 110 2.05 -3.71 -9.95
CA ARG A 110 2.54 -2.34 -9.98
C ARG A 110 3.39 -2.05 -11.23
N ARG A 111 4.30 -2.96 -11.61
CA ARG A 111 5.11 -2.81 -12.85
C ARG A 111 4.24 -2.76 -14.10
N ILE A 112 3.22 -3.62 -14.19
CA ILE A 112 2.25 -3.59 -15.28
C ILE A 112 1.48 -2.27 -15.29
N SER A 113 1.02 -1.83 -14.11
CA SER A 113 0.28 -0.58 -13.95
C SER A 113 1.10 0.64 -14.35
N LEU A 114 2.39 0.65 -14.03
CA LEU A 114 3.34 1.67 -14.48
C LEU A 114 3.43 1.71 -16.00
N PHE A 115 3.68 0.56 -16.63
CA PHE A 115 3.80 0.46 -18.08
C PHE A 115 2.53 0.95 -18.80
N ILE A 116 1.36 0.49 -18.37
CA ILE A 116 0.07 0.88 -18.96
C ILE A 116 -0.21 2.36 -18.73
N SER A 117 0.09 2.90 -17.55
CA SER A 117 -0.10 4.33 -17.24
C SER A 117 0.76 5.21 -18.15
N ILE A 118 2.04 4.86 -18.34
CA ILE A 118 2.95 5.57 -19.25
C ILE A 118 2.43 5.52 -20.68
N LEU A 119 2.04 4.34 -21.17
CA LEU A 119 1.50 4.19 -22.52
C LEU A 119 0.23 5.02 -22.74
N SER A 120 -0.69 5.01 -21.76
CA SER A 120 -1.91 5.81 -21.82
C SER A 120 -1.63 7.30 -21.82
N ILE A 121 -0.73 7.79 -20.96
CA ILE A 121 -0.34 9.20 -20.94
C ILE A 121 0.33 9.60 -22.26
N LEU A 122 1.24 8.78 -22.79
CA LEU A 122 1.94 9.03 -24.05
C LEU A 122 0.95 9.07 -25.22
N TYR A 123 0.07 8.08 -25.33
CA TYR A 123 -0.95 8.05 -26.37
C TYR A 123 -1.85 9.28 -26.33
N LEU A 124 -2.39 9.61 -25.15
CA LEU A 124 -3.27 10.76 -25.00
C LEU A 124 -2.55 12.06 -25.31
N THR A 125 -1.28 12.20 -24.94
CA THR A 125 -0.48 13.41 -25.22
C THR A 125 -0.20 13.57 -26.71
N LEU A 126 0.14 12.48 -27.42
CA LEU A 126 0.53 12.53 -28.83
C LEU A 126 -0.67 12.63 -29.79
N PHE A 127 -1.79 11.99 -29.47
CA PHE A 127 -2.90 11.83 -30.41
C PHE A 127 -4.18 12.56 -30.02
N THR A 128 -4.40 12.85 -28.74
CA THR A 128 -5.62 13.49 -28.23
C THR A 128 -5.34 14.36 -27.01
N ARG A 129 -4.38 15.28 -27.14
CA ARG A 129 -3.86 16.10 -26.03
C ARG A 129 -4.96 16.86 -25.31
N GLU A 130 -5.99 17.27 -26.04
CA GLU A 130 -7.16 18.00 -25.55
C GLU A 130 -8.06 17.18 -24.60
N LYS A 131 -7.84 15.86 -24.50
CA LYS A 131 -8.60 14.95 -23.62
C LYS A 131 -7.86 14.59 -22.34
N LEU A 132 -6.53 14.69 -22.34
CA LEU A 132 -5.69 14.34 -21.19
C LEU A 132 -6.12 15.06 -19.89
N PRO A 133 -6.42 16.37 -19.89
CA PRO A 133 -6.81 17.07 -18.65
C PRO A 133 -8.08 16.48 -18.01
N LYS A 134 -9.10 16.19 -18.84
CA LYS A 134 -10.34 15.56 -18.36
C LYS A 134 -10.08 14.13 -17.88
N ALA A 135 -9.23 13.37 -18.57
CA ALA A 135 -8.87 12.03 -18.14
C ALA A 135 -8.23 12.03 -16.74
N LEU A 136 -7.27 12.92 -16.48
CA LEU A 136 -6.63 13.07 -15.16
C LEU A 136 -7.63 13.44 -14.04
N ILE A 137 -8.61 14.29 -14.34
CA ILE A 137 -9.69 14.63 -13.40
C ILE A 137 -10.53 13.40 -13.07
N PHE A 138 -10.95 12.61 -14.07
CA PHE A 138 -11.72 11.39 -13.81
C PHE A 138 -10.91 10.32 -13.09
N THR A 139 -9.60 10.21 -13.40
CA THR A 139 -8.67 9.32 -12.71
C THR A 139 -8.55 9.65 -11.22
N SER A 140 -8.77 10.89 -10.80
CA SER A 140 -8.65 11.31 -9.39
C SER A 140 -9.97 11.25 -8.62
N ILE A 141 -11.11 11.64 -9.21
CA ILE A 141 -12.39 11.72 -8.48
C ILE A 141 -12.90 10.35 -8.01
N ILE A 142 -12.87 9.33 -8.88
CA ILE A 142 -13.45 8.02 -8.56
C ILE A 142 -12.73 7.37 -7.36
N PRO A 143 -11.39 7.26 -7.35
CA PRO A 143 -10.68 6.71 -6.21
C PRO A 143 -10.83 7.56 -4.95
N LEU A 144 -10.88 8.90 -5.05
CA LEU A 144 -11.10 9.76 -3.87
C LEU A 144 -12.40 9.42 -3.13
N GLY A 145 -13.50 9.22 -3.87
CA GLY A 145 -14.77 8.80 -3.29
C GLY A 145 -14.66 7.44 -2.59
N PHE A 146 -14.00 6.47 -3.23
CA PHE A 146 -13.77 5.16 -2.63
C PHE A 146 -12.91 5.23 -1.35
N MET A 147 -11.84 6.02 -1.37
CA MET A 147 -10.95 6.18 -0.21
C MET A 147 -11.64 6.86 0.97
N LEU A 148 -12.56 7.81 0.70
CA LEU A 148 -13.37 8.43 1.74
C LEU A 148 -14.27 7.39 2.43
N VAL A 149 -14.97 6.56 1.66
CA VAL A 149 -15.80 5.49 2.22
C VAL A 149 -14.92 4.51 3.01
N LEU A 150 -13.79 4.07 2.45
CA LEU A 150 -12.88 3.16 3.12
C LEU A 150 -12.36 3.75 4.45
N ALA A 151 -11.97 5.03 4.48
CA ALA A 151 -11.51 5.69 5.70
C ALA A 151 -12.60 5.72 6.79
N ILE A 152 -13.85 6.00 6.42
CA ILE A 152 -14.99 5.95 7.34
C ILE A 152 -15.15 4.54 7.91
N LEU A 153 -15.15 3.51 7.05
CA LEU A 153 -15.30 2.12 7.48
C LEU A 153 -14.19 1.70 8.45
N LEU A 154 -12.92 1.99 8.12
CA LEU A 154 -11.78 1.70 9.01
C LEU A 154 -11.86 2.46 10.34
N SER A 155 -12.47 3.64 10.38
CA SER A 155 -12.65 4.41 11.62
C SER A 155 -13.73 3.85 12.54
N ILE A 156 -14.72 3.15 11.98
CA ILE A 156 -15.83 2.56 12.74
C ILE A 156 -15.39 1.25 13.40
N ASP A 157 -14.76 0.36 12.63
CA ASP A 157 -14.38 -0.98 13.12
C ASP A 157 -13.18 -1.52 12.35
N PHE A 158 -11.99 -1.05 12.71
CA PHE A 158 -10.77 -1.49 12.04
C PHE A 158 -10.56 -3.00 12.12
N TYR A 159 -10.91 -3.65 13.24
CA TYR A 159 -10.75 -5.10 13.41
C TYR A 159 -11.56 -5.86 12.35
N ARG A 160 -12.84 -5.51 12.17
CA ARG A 160 -13.71 -6.14 11.18
C ARG A 160 -13.18 -6.00 9.75
N TYR A 161 -12.74 -4.81 9.36
CA TYR A 161 -12.22 -4.61 8.00
C TYR A 161 -10.82 -5.21 7.81
N PHE A 162 -10.04 -5.32 8.88
CA PHE A 162 -8.80 -6.09 8.89
C PHE A 162 -9.08 -7.59 8.69
N THR A 163 -10.12 -8.14 9.30
CA THR A 163 -10.58 -9.51 9.04
C THR A 163 -11.02 -9.70 7.58
N TYR A 164 -11.85 -8.80 7.04
CA TYR A 164 -12.26 -8.88 5.63
C TYR A 164 -11.08 -8.79 4.67
N PHE A 165 -10.08 -7.96 4.96
CA PHE A 165 -8.84 -7.94 4.18
C PHE A 165 -8.19 -9.34 4.14
N HIS A 166 -8.06 -10.00 5.29
CA HIS A 166 -7.46 -11.33 5.33
C HIS A 166 -8.29 -12.37 4.59
N GLU A 167 -9.60 -12.37 4.73
CA GLU A 167 -10.51 -13.28 4.04
C GLU A 167 -10.50 -13.10 2.51
N ILE A 168 -10.25 -11.87 2.02
CA ILE A 168 -10.11 -11.58 0.58
C ILE A 168 -8.80 -12.15 0.02
N PHE A 169 -7.70 -12.03 0.76
CA PHE A 169 -6.36 -12.36 0.25
C PHE A 169 -5.85 -13.75 0.64
N PHE A 170 -6.41 -14.37 1.67
CA PHE A 170 -5.97 -15.65 2.20
C PHE A 170 -7.16 -16.62 2.33
N SER A 171 -7.01 -17.82 1.78
CA SER A 171 -8.02 -18.88 1.83
C SER A 171 -7.81 -19.86 2.98
N ASN A 172 -6.97 -19.51 3.94
CA ASN A 172 -6.60 -20.33 5.10
C ASN A 172 -6.71 -19.48 6.38
N ASP A 173 -6.49 -20.11 7.53
CA ASP A 173 -6.62 -19.49 8.85
C ASP A 173 -5.28 -19.04 9.44
N LEU A 174 -4.14 -19.19 8.75
CA LEU A 174 -2.79 -18.97 9.30
C LEU A 174 -2.57 -17.56 9.85
N TRP A 175 -3.34 -16.59 9.37
CA TRP A 175 -3.31 -15.20 9.80
C TRP A 175 -4.02 -14.94 11.14
N LEU A 176 -4.83 -15.89 11.64
CA LEU A 176 -5.41 -15.83 12.97
C LEU A 176 -4.34 -16.18 14.00
N LEU A 177 -3.61 -15.17 14.45
CA LEU A 177 -2.52 -15.28 15.43
C LEU A 177 -3.01 -14.92 16.84
N ASN A 178 -2.39 -15.53 17.85
CA ASN A 178 -2.70 -15.28 19.26
C ASN A 178 -1.81 -14.17 19.82
N PRO A 179 -2.36 -13.00 20.20
CA PRO A 179 -1.59 -11.87 20.71
C PRO A 179 -0.83 -12.17 22.02
N LYS A 180 -1.18 -13.24 22.74
CA LYS A 180 -0.48 -13.62 23.97
C LYS A 180 0.76 -14.47 23.75
N THR A 181 0.92 -15.08 22.57
CA THR A 181 1.98 -16.06 22.32
C THR A 181 2.76 -15.80 21.04
N ASP A 182 2.12 -15.23 20.02
CA ASP A 182 2.68 -15.15 18.67
C ASP A 182 3.42 -13.81 18.51
N ILE A 183 4.74 -13.86 18.41
CA ILE A 183 5.62 -12.69 18.41
C ILE A 183 5.32 -11.74 17.24
N LEU A 184 4.90 -12.24 16.09
CA LEU A 184 4.57 -11.45 14.90
C LEU A 184 3.45 -10.45 15.18
N ILE A 185 2.36 -10.88 15.81
CA ILE A 185 1.24 -9.99 16.13
C ILE A 185 1.52 -9.14 17.37
N GLN A 186 2.42 -9.57 18.26
CA GLN A 186 2.94 -8.74 19.35
C GLN A 186 3.83 -7.60 18.81
N MET A 187 4.66 -7.87 17.79
CA MET A 187 5.48 -6.86 17.11
C MET A 187 4.64 -5.89 16.28
N TYR A 188 3.55 -6.38 15.67
CA TYR A 188 2.66 -5.61 14.81
C TYR A 188 1.21 -5.74 15.29
N PRO A 189 0.87 -5.15 16.44
CA PRO A 189 -0.49 -5.24 16.97
C PRO A 189 -1.48 -4.55 16.03
N LEU A 190 -2.78 -4.79 16.23
CA LEU A 190 -3.84 -4.23 15.36
C LEU A 190 -3.71 -2.70 15.15
N GLN A 191 -3.35 -1.96 16.21
CA GLN A 191 -3.11 -0.51 16.16
C GLN A 191 -1.93 -0.10 15.25
N PHE A 192 -0.91 -0.95 15.13
CA PHE A 192 0.19 -0.77 14.19
C PHE A 192 -0.31 -0.85 12.75
N PHE A 193 -1.09 -1.89 12.42
CA PHE A 193 -1.69 -2.01 11.08
C PHE A 193 -2.67 -0.88 10.76
N ASN A 194 -3.42 -0.40 11.76
CA ASN A 194 -4.29 0.75 11.62
C ASN A 194 -3.51 2.02 11.24
N SER A 195 -2.39 2.26 11.93
CA SER A 195 -1.47 3.35 11.61
C SER A 195 -0.91 3.27 10.18
N ILE A 196 -0.50 2.08 9.73
CA ILE A 196 -0.03 1.86 8.36
C ILE A 196 -1.16 2.11 7.35
N ALA A 197 -2.38 1.61 7.61
CA ALA A 197 -3.53 1.81 6.74
C ALA A 197 -3.85 3.30 6.55
N TYR A 198 -3.98 4.07 7.65
CA TYR A 198 -4.21 5.51 7.57
C TYR A 198 -3.10 6.26 6.85
N ARG A 199 -1.84 5.83 7.04
CA ARG A 199 -0.70 6.42 6.34
C ARG A 199 -0.81 6.23 4.82
N ILE A 200 -1.14 5.02 4.37
CA ILE A 200 -1.36 4.70 2.95
C ILE A 200 -2.51 5.56 2.39
N ILE A 201 -3.64 5.63 3.11
CA ILE A 201 -4.81 6.43 2.70
C ILE A 201 -4.41 7.90 2.55
N THR A 202 -3.67 8.45 3.51
CA THR A 202 -3.26 9.85 3.53
C THR A 202 -2.39 10.18 2.33
N TYR A 203 -1.35 9.40 2.07
CA TYR A 203 -0.47 9.61 0.90
C TYR A 203 -1.24 9.52 -0.40
N PHE A 204 -2.09 8.51 -0.53
CA PHE A 204 -2.86 8.31 -1.75
C PHE A 204 -3.86 9.44 -2.01
N VAL A 205 -4.56 9.92 -0.98
CA VAL A 205 -5.46 11.09 -1.10
C VAL A 205 -4.69 12.33 -1.53
N ILE A 206 -3.50 12.60 -0.95
CA ILE A 206 -2.66 13.74 -1.34
C ILE A 206 -2.28 13.66 -2.82
N GLU A 207 -1.83 12.50 -3.30
CA GLU A 207 -1.46 12.30 -4.71
C GLU A 207 -2.64 12.48 -5.66
N LEU A 208 -3.82 11.96 -5.30
CA LEU A 208 -5.04 12.11 -6.10
C LEU A 208 -5.48 13.58 -6.18
N VAL A 209 -5.36 14.33 -5.08
CA VAL A 209 -5.61 15.79 -5.07
C VAL A 209 -4.63 16.52 -5.99
N ILE A 210 -3.34 16.17 -5.95
CA ILE A 210 -2.33 16.74 -6.86
C ILE A 210 -2.69 16.46 -8.32
N ILE A 211 -3.05 15.23 -8.66
CA ILE A 211 -3.45 14.85 -10.03
C ILE A 211 -4.70 15.60 -10.48
N PHE A 212 -5.68 15.75 -9.59
CA PHE A 212 -6.87 16.54 -9.85
C PHE A 212 -6.53 18.00 -10.18
N ILE A 213 -5.67 18.64 -9.36
CA ILE A 213 -5.23 20.02 -9.55
C ILE A 213 -4.49 20.16 -10.89
N ILE A 214 -3.58 19.23 -11.22
CA ILE A 214 -2.87 19.21 -12.51
C ILE A 214 -3.86 19.15 -13.67
N GLY A 215 -4.79 18.20 -13.63
CA GLY A 215 -5.83 18.05 -14.66
C GLY A 215 -6.69 19.32 -14.80
N PHE A 216 -7.07 19.94 -13.68
CA PHE A 216 -7.86 21.17 -13.68
C PHE A 216 -7.10 22.37 -14.26
N VAL A 217 -5.84 22.56 -13.86
CA VAL A 217 -4.99 23.65 -14.38
C VAL A 217 -4.76 23.50 -15.88
N LEU A 218 -4.44 22.29 -16.35
CA LEU A 218 -4.25 22.02 -17.77
C LEU A 218 -5.52 22.29 -18.58
N LEU A 219 -6.69 21.92 -18.06
CA LEU A 219 -7.97 22.20 -18.71
C LEU A 219 -8.23 23.71 -18.82
N LYS A 220 -7.89 24.48 -17.77
CA LYS A 220 -8.03 25.94 -17.77
C LYS A 220 -7.09 26.62 -18.76
N ILE A 221 -5.84 26.14 -18.89
CA ILE A 221 -4.87 26.66 -19.88
C ILE A 221 -5.40 26.40 -21.30
N GLN A 222 -5.82 25.17 -21.58
CA GLN A 222 -6.35 24.78 -22.89
C GLN A 222 -7.57 25.63 -23.29
N ASN A 223 -8.50 25.87 -22.37
CA ASN A 223 -9.67 26.72 -22.64
C ASN A 223 -9.28 28.18 -22.93
N ARG A 224 -8.21 28.70 -22.32
CA ARG A 224 -7.71 30.05 -22.61
C ARG A 224 -7.06 30.15 -23.98
N GLU A 225 -6.35 29.13 -24.43
CA GLU A 225 -5.75 29.09 -25.77
C GLU A 225 -6.84 29.06 -26.85
N LEU A 226 -7.91 28.29 -26.65
CA LEU A 226 -9.05 28.21 -27.57
C LEU A 226 -9.84 29.53 -27.70
N ILE A 227 -9.87 30.37 -26.66
CA ILE A 227 -10.53 31.69 -26.73
C ILE A 227 -9.68 32.71 -27.51
N LYS A 228 -8.37 32.49 -27.61
CA LYS A 228 -7.43 33.39 -28.29
C LYS A 228 -7.24 33.07 -29.78
N SER A 229 -7.62 31.88 -30.23
CA SER A 229 -7.57 31.42 -31.62
C SER A 229 -8.87 31.73 -32.36
#